data_AF-A0A813JMB3-F1
#
_entry.id   AF-A0A813JMB3-F1
#
_cell.length_a   1.000
_cell.length_b   1.000
_cell.length_c   1.000
_cell.angle_alpha   90.00
_cell.angle_beta   90.00
_cell.angle_gamma   90.00
#
_symmetry.space_group_name_H-M   'P 1'
#
loop_
_entity.id
_entity.type
_entity.pdbx_description
1 polymer ?
#
loop_
_entity_poly.entity_id
_entity_poly.type
_entity_poly.pdbx_seq_one_letter_code
_entity_poly.pdbx_strand_id
1 'polypeptide(L)'
;WEESHDAVLITDGMSLTERQEECFRAGAGHVMQAMRESKFPTEIIEKAMEIDIEAAQATLQADRNRILNCIAGSNFSEFDADPPAHHHSYERCNRHIRSMFAQAAFSTAAMHDDPEYFHRLLKALGNNLEDRSLSILCPTSKVLSD
;
A
#
# COMPACT_ATOMS: atom_id res chain seq x y z
N TRP A 1 -17.51 -17.70 -18.80
CA TRP A 1 -16.78 -16.59 -18.17
C TRP A 1 -15.32 -16.90 -18.36
N GLU A 2 -14.71 -16.26 -19.36
CA GLU A 2 -13.27 -16.35 -19.59
C GLU A 2 -12.67 -15.37 -18.59
N GLU A 3 -11.96 -15.87 -17.58
CA GLU A 3 -11.20 -15.02 -16.67
C GLU A 3 -10.13 -14.31 -17.50
N SER A 4 -10.36 -13.03 -17.79
CA SER A 4 -9.31 -12.16 -18.32
C SER A 4 -8.21 -12.10 -17.27
N HIS A 5 -7.07 -12.74 -17.56
CA HIS A 5 -5.84 -12.69 -16.79
C HIS A 5 -5.10 -11.36 -17.03
N ASP A 6 -5.82 -10.25 -17.06
CA ASP A 6 -5.21 -8.94 -17.18
C ASP A 6 -4.46 -8.66 -15.87
N ALA A 7 -3.16 -8.41 -15.97
CA ALA A 7 -2.37 -8.02 -14.82
C ALA A 7 -2.87 -6.65 -14.30
N VAL A 8 -3.31 -6.60 -13.05
CA VAL A 8 -3.71 -5.36 -12.39
C VAL A 8 -2.63 -4.96 -11.39
N LEU A 9 -2.27 -3.67 -11.37
CA LEU A 9 -1.14 -3.17 -10.60
C LEU A 9 -1.54 -1.98 -9.73
N ILE A 10 -1.02 -1.99 -8.51
CA ILE A 10 -0.87 -0.83 -7.65
C ILE A 10 0.58 -0.36 -7.80
N THR A 11 0.80 0.93 -8.06
CA THR A 11 2.14 1.50 -8.17
C THR A 11 2.24 2.73 -7.29
N ASP A 12 3.46 3.01 -6.81
CA ASP A 12 3.73 4.29 -6.19
C ASP A 12 3.74 5.40 -7.26
N GLY A 13 2.71 6.22 -7.23
CA GLY A 13 2.49 7.34 -8.14
C GLY A 13 2.03 6.96 -9.55
N MET A 14 1.99 7.99 -10.39
CA MET A 14 1.51 7.92 -11.78
C MET A 14 2.53 7.31 -12.74
N SER A 15 2.01 6.54 -13.70
CA SER A 15 2.72 6.09 -14.90
C SER A 15 3.08 7.28 -15.81
N LEU A 16 3.97 7.07 -16.79
CA LEU A 16 4.37 8.11 -17.72
C LEU A 16 3.17 8.70 -18.50
N THR A 17 2.25 7.84 -18.93
CA THR A 17 1.03 8.25 -19.64
C THR A 17 0.11 9.08 -18.74
N GLU A 18 -0.11 8.64 -17.49
CA GLU A 18 -0.92 9.38 -16.52
C GLU A 18 -0.31 10.75 -16.21
N ARG A 19 1.03 10.86 -16.08
CA ARG A 19 1.70 12.15 -15.87
C ARG A 19 1.56 13.07 -17.08
N GLN A 20 1.64 12.53 -18.30
CA GLN A 20 1.45 13.33 -19.51
C GLN A 20 0.02 13.90 -19.58
N GLU A 21 -0.97 13.09 -19.23
CA GLU A 21 -2.36 13.53 -19.16
C GLU A 21 -2.58 14.56 -18.05
N GLU A 22 -1.95 14.40 -16.89
CA GLU A 22 -1.98 15.40 -15.81
C GLU A 22 -1.39 16.75 -16.26
N CYS A 23 -0.29 16.73 -17.02
CA CYS A 23 0.31 17.93 -17.59
C CYS A 23 -0.62 18.65 -18.59
N PHE A 24 -1.47 17.91 -19.30
CA PHE A 24 -2.41 18.48 -20.27
C PHE A 24 -3.70 18.96 -19.61
N ARG A 25 -4.22 18.19 -18.65
CA ARG A 25 -5.46 18.47 -17.92
C ARG A 25 -5.30 18.05 -16.46
N ALA A 26 -5.24 19.05 -15.58
CA ALA A 26 -5.17 18.84 -14.14
C ALA A 26 -6.28 17.88 -13.65
N GLY A 27 -5.89 16.91 -12.83
CA GLY A 27 -6.71 15.82 -12.30
C GLY A 27 -6.86 14.60 -13.23
N ALA A 28 -6.52 14.70 -14.52
CA ALA A 28 -6.70 13.58 -15.46
C ALA A 28 -5.81 12.38 -15.14
N GLY A 29 -4.55 12.63 -14.76
CA GLY A 29 -3.62 11.57 -14.39
C GLY A 29 -4.06 10.86 -13.11
N HIS A 30 -4.55 11.63 -12.13
CA HIS A 30 -5.11 11.08 -10.89
C HIS A 30 -6.35 10.22 -11.13
N VAL A 31 -7.27 10.65 -12.00
CA VAL A 31 -8.45 9.85 -12.36
C VAL A 31 -8.04 8.56 -13.06
N MET A 32 -7.09 8.61 -13.99
CA MET A 32 -6.59 7.41 -14.68
C MET A 32 -5.88 6.45 -13.72
N GLN A 33 -5.07 6.98 -12.80
CA GLN A 33 -4.46 6.20 -11.74
C GLN A 33 -5.52 5.50 -10.88
N ALA A 34 -6.53 6.24 -10.41
CA ALA A 34 -7.62 5.68 -9.61
C ALA A 34 -8.41 4.60 -10.38
N MET A 35 -8.67 4.79 -11.68
CA MET A 35 -9.34 3.80 -12.53
C MET A 35 -8.50 2.54 -12.77
N ARG A 36 -7.17 2.66 -12.81
CA ARG A 36 -6.27 1.51 -12.91
C ARG A 36 -6.27 0.73 -11.60
N GLU A 37 -6.09 1.44 -10.49
CA GLU A 37 -6.00 0.85 -9.15
C GLU A 37 -7.35 0.31 -8.67
N SER A 38 -8.48 0.84 -9.16
CA SER A 38 -9.82 0.35 -8.83
C SER A 38 -10.13 -1.05 -9.34
N LYS A 39 -9.33 -1.57 -10.27
CA LYS A 39 -9.45 -2.95 -10.75
C LYS A 39 -8.73 -3.93 -9.84
N PHE A 40 -7.94 -3.44 -8.88
CA PHE A 40 -7.14 -4.31 -8.02
C PHE A 40 -8.07 -5.03 -7.03
N PRO A 41 -7.94 -6.35 -6.83
CA PRO A 41 -8.90 -7.11 -6.03
C PRO A 41 -8.98 -6.62 -4.58
N THR A 42 -10.18 -6.20 -4.14
CA THR A 42 -10.41 -5.66 -2.79
C THR A 42 -10.05 -6.67 -1.70
N GLU A 43 -10.27 -7.96 -1.93
CA GLU A 43 -9.94 -9.02 -0.97
C GLU A 43 -8.42 -9.13 -0.73
N ILE A 44 -7.60 -8.77 -1.72
CA ILE A 44 -6.15 -8.71 -1.56
C ILE A 44 -5.75 -7.49 -0.73
N ILE A 45 -6.39 -6.34 -0.99
CA ILE A 45 -6.18 -5.11 -0.22
C ILE A 45 -6.51 -5.35 1.26
N GLU A 46 -7.65 -5.97 1.55
CA GLU A 46 -8.06 -6.27 2.94
C GLU A 46 -7.04 -7.16 3.64
N LYS A 47 -6.60 -8.24 3.00
CA LYS A 47 -5.53 -9.10 3.55
C LYS A 47 -4.22 -8.35 3.75
N ALA A 48 -3.87 -7.45 2.84
CA ALA A 48 -2.65 -6.67 2.94
C ALA A 48 -2.70 -5.63 4.09
N MET A 49 -3.88 -5.09 4.41
CA MET A 49 -4.08 -4.24 5.59
C MET A 49 -3.96 -4.99 6.92
N GLU A 50 -4.09 -6.31 6.89
CA GLU A 50 -3.94 -7.20 8.05
C GLU A 50 -2.57 -7.88 8.11
N ILE A 51 -1.67 -7.60 7.16
CA ILE A 51 -0.39 -8.31 7.04
C ILE A 51 0.42 -8.22 8.34
N ASP A 52 0.98 -9.35 8.75
CA ASP A 52 1.98 -9.42 9.80
C ASP A 52 3.18 -10.21 9.30
N ILE A 53 4.29 -9.51 9.04
CA ILE A 53 5.50 -10.13 8.53
C ILE A 53 6.15 -11.10 9.52
N GLU A 54 5.94 -10.95 10.83
CA GLU A 54 6.53 -11.84 11.83
C GLU A 54 5.91 -13.25 11.72
N ALA A 55 4.58 -13.29 11.54
CA ALA A 55 3.79 -14.49 11.35
C ALA A 55 3.81 -15.02 9.90
N ALA A 56 4.33 -14.25 8.95
CA ALA A 56 4.34 -14.62 7.53
C ALA A 56 5.12 -15.92 7.27
N GLN A 57 4.60 -16.70 6.33
CA GLN A 57 5.17 -17.97 5.91
C GLN A 57 5.82 -17.80 4.54
N ALA A 58 6.95 -18.47 4.33
CA ALA A 58 7.61 -18.58 3.04
C ALA A 58 7.73 -20.05 2.66
N THR A 59 7.72 -20.34 1.36
CA THR A 59 7.92 -21.70 0.84
C THR A 59 9.28 -22.26 1.26
N LEU A 60 10.29 -21.39 1.40
CA LEU A 60 11.63 -21.72 1.89
C LEU A 60 11.89 -20.98 3.21
N GLN A 61 12.19 -21.73 4.27
CA GLN A 61 12.51 -21.15 5.58
C GLN A 61 13.69 -20.17 5.51
N ALA A 62 14.68 -20.46 4.66
CA ALA A 62 15.82 -19.58 4.44
C ALA A 62 15.41 -18.20 3.94
N ASP A 63 14.42 -18.11 3.05
CA ASP A 63 13.93 -16.82 2.54
C ASP A 63 13.21 -16.04 3.64
N ARG A 64 12.41 -16.72 4.48
CA ARG A 64 11.78 -16.10 5.66
C ARG A 64 12.84 -15.50 6.58
N ASN A 65 13.87 -16.28 6.93
CA ASN A 65 14.95 -15.80 7.81
C ASN A 65 15.68 -14.60 7.20
N ARG A 66 16.02 -14.66 5.91
CA ARG A 66 16.70 -13.57 5.20
C ARG A 66 15.86 -12.30 5.13
N ILE A 67 14.57 -12.41 4.82
CA ILE A 67 13.65 -11.25 4.78
C ILE A 67 13.59 -10.60 6.16
N LEU A 68 13.37 -11.39 7.22
CA LEU A 68 13.30 -10.87 8.58
C LEU A 68 14.63 -10.30 9.07
N ASN A 69 15.77 -10.94 8.79
CA ASN A 69 17.08 -10.38 9.13
C ASN A 69 17.39 -9.09 8.35
N CYS A 70 16.99 -9.02 7.08
CA CYS A 70 17.14 -7.81 6.26
C CYS A 70 16.32 -6.65 6.83
N ILE A 71 15.05 -6.88 7.21
CA ILE A 71 14.20 -5.85 7.80
C ILE A 71 14.70 -5.43 9.19
N ALA A 72 15.26 -6.36 9.97
CA ALA A 72 15.89 -6.05 11.26
C ALA A 72 17.20 -5.25 11.11
N GLY A 73 17.78 -5.17 9.90
CA GLY A 73 19.04 -4.50 9.65
C GLY A 73 20.27 -5.30 10.10
N SER A 74 20.16 -6.62 10.16
CA SER A 74 21.28 -7.53 10.48
C SER A 74 22.40 -7.42 9.44
N ASN A 75 23.61 -7.85 9.78
CA ASN A 75 24.71 -7.88 8.81
C ASN A 75 24.54 -9.05 7.83
N PHE A 76 25.14 -8.94 6.64
CA PHE A 76 25.09 -10.01 5.63
C PHE A 76 25.56 -11.38 6.13
N SER A 77 26.52 -11.41 7.06
CA SER A 77 27.01 -12.65 7.68
C SER A 77 25.98 -13.34 8.59
N GLU A 78 24.91 -12.64 8.97
CA GLU A 78 23.88 -13.08 9.92
C GLU A 78 22.55 -13.40 9.21
N PHE A 79 22.48 -13.28 7.89
CA PHE A 79 21.22 -13.43 7.12
C PHE A 79 20.59 -14.82 7.20
N ASP A 80 21.42 -15.85 7.31
CA ASP A 80 20.96 -17.25 7.44
C ASP A 80 20.74 -17.67 8.91
N ALA A 81 21.03 -16.78 9.88
CA ALA A 81 20.75 -17.04 11.29
C ALA A 81 19.25 -16.97 11.60
N ASP A 82 18.86 -17.47 12.77
CA ASP A 82 17.49 -17.32 13.25
C ASP A 82 17.18 -15.84 13.49
N PRO A 83 16.12 -15.28 12.87
CA PRO A 83 15.78 -13.88 13.05
C PRO A 83 15.27 -13.62 14.47
N PRO A 84 15.39 -12.38 14.97
CA PRO A 84 14.73 -11.96 16.19
C PRO A 84 13.24 -12.32 16.16
N ALA A 85 12.71 -12.84 17.27
CA ALA A 85 11.28 -13.17 17.35
C ALA A 85 10.39 -11.94 17.19
N HIS A 86 10.85 -10.79 17.70
CA HIS A 86 10.19 -9.49 17.60
C HIS A 86 11.22 -8.41 17.30
N HIS A 87 10.87 -7.44 16.46
CA HIS A 87 11.74 -6.30 16.19
C HIS A 87 10.93 -5.06 15.80
N HIS A 88 11.32 -3.89 16.29
CA HIS A 88 10.62 -2.62 15.99
C HIS A 88 10.58 -2.30 14.48
N SER A 89 11.57 -2.74 13.71
CA SER A 89 11.55 -2.62 12.25
C SER A 89 10.47 -3.49 11.59
N TYR A 90 10.07 -4.60 12.20
CA TYR A 90 8.98 -5.43 11.68
C TYR A 90 7.66 -4.70 11.79
N GLU A 91 7.40 -4.12 12.97
CA GLU A 91 6.26 -3.25 13.18
C GLU A 91 6.26 -2.05 12.23
N ARG A 92 7.41 -1.42 12.00
CA ARG A 92 7.52 -0.32 11.03
C ARG A 92 7.21 -0.79 9.61
N CYS A 93 7.73 -1.93 9.18
CA CYS A 93 7.47 -2.50 7.86
C CYS A 93 5.99 -2.89 7.69
N ASN A 94 5.38 -3.53 8.71
CA ASN A 94 3.95 -3.82 8.77
C ASN A 94 3.12 -2.53 8.57
N ARG A 95 3.39 -1.47 9.35
CA ARG A 95 2.68 -0.19 9.21
C ARG A 95 2.83 0.41 7.81
N HIS A 96 4.03 0.37 7.24
CA HIS A 96 4.30 0.90 5.92
C HIS A 96 3.51 0.15 4.83
N ILE A 97 3.61 -1.18 4.78
CA ILE A 97 2.87 -2.00 3.79
C ILE A 97 1.37 -1.77 3.92
N ARG A 98 0.81 -1.83 5.13
CA ARG A 98 -0.62 -1.60 5.37
C ARG A 98 -1.06 -0.23 4.87
N SER A 99 -0.24 0.81 5.08
CA SER A 99 -0.54 2.16 4.61
C SER A 99 -0.50 2.31 3.08
N MET A 100 0.44 1.63 2.40
CA MET A 100 0.52 1.66 0.93
C MET A 100 -0.74 1.10 0.29
N PHE A 101 -1.22 -0.06 0.78
CA PHE A 101 -2.46 -0.65 0.30
C PHE A 101 -3.68 0.20 0.67
N ALA A 102 -3.69 0.79 1.87
CA ALA A 102 -4.77 1.67 2.27
C ALA A 102 -4.86 2.95 1.43
N GLN A 103 -3.72 3.49 1.00
CA GLN A 103 -3.66 4.66 0.13
C GLN A 103 -4.23 4.35 -1.26
N ALA A 104 -3.84 3.22 -1.86
CA ALA A 104 -4.36 2.78 -3.16
C ALA A 104 -5.88 2.55 -3.11
N ALA A 105 -6.37 2.00 -2.01
CA ALA A 105 -7.79 1.74 -1.80
C ALA A 105 -8.61 2.97 -1.38
N PHE A 106 -7.98 4.09 -1.03
CA PHE A 106 -8.70 5.26 -0.51
C PHE A 106 -9.70 5.81 -1.55
N SER A 107 -9.28 5.89 -2.81
CA SER A 107 -10.11 6.39 -3.91
C SER A 107 -11.31 5.48 -4.22
N THR A 108 -11.15 4.17 -4.06
CA THR A 108 -12.20 3.19 -4.31
C THR A 108 -13.15 3.06 -3.13
N ALA A 109 -12.63 3.15 -1.91
CA ALA A 109 -13.42 3.12 -0.70
C ALA A 109 -14.41 4.27 -0.61
N ALA A 110 -14.04 5.46 -1.12
CA ALA A 110 -14.97 6.59 -1.23
C ALA A 110 -16.17 6.31 -2.14
N MET A 111 -16.07 5.31 -3.03
CA MET A 111 -17.17 4.84 -3.88
C MET A 111 -17.96 3.68 -3.28
N HIS A 112 -17.46 3.06 -2.20
CA HIS A 112 -18.14 1.99 -1.47
C HIS A 112 -18.90 2.55 -0.26
N ASP A 113 -20.17 2.19 -0.12
CA ASP A 113 -21.01 2.56 1.02
C ASP A 113 -20.79 1.61 2.23
N ASP A 114 -19.52 1.35 2.56
CA ASP A 114 -19.12 0.55 3.74
C ASP A 114 -18.29 1.41 4.70
N PRO A 115 -18.91 1.97 5.75
CA PRO A 115 -18.23 2.84 6.70
C PRO A 115 -17.18 2.10 7.54
N GLU A 116 -17.32 0.80 7.76
CA GLU A 116 -16.35 0.00 8.52
C GLU A 116 -15.08 -0.23 7.69
N TYR A 117 -15.25 -0.53 6.40
CA TYR A 117 -14.12 -0.61 5.47
C TYR A 117 -13.36 0.71 5.39
N PHE A 118 -14.08 1.83 5.26
CA PHE A 118 -13.47 3.16 5.26
C PHE A 118 -12.74 3.47 6.58
N HIS A 119 -13.30 3.08 7.73
CA HIS A 119 -12.65 3.24 9.03
C HIS A 119 -11.33 2.45 9.13
N ARG A 120 -11.29 1.20 8.65
CA ARG A 120 -10.06 0.38 8.62
C ARG A 120 -8.97 1.04 7.79
N LEU A 121 -9.32 1.61 6.63
CA LEU A 121 -8.40 2.34 5.76
C LEU A 121 -7.81 3.58 6.44
N LEU A 122 -8.66 4.41 7.05
CA LEU A 122 -8.22 5.59 7.79
C LEU A 122 -7.27 5.22 8.93
N LYS A 123 -7.56 4.13 9.66
CA LYS A 123 -6.68 3.63 10.72
C LYS A 123 -5.32 3.16 10.17
N ALA A 124 -5.31 2.43 9.06
CA ALA A 124 -4.07 1.99 8.42
C ALA A 124 -3.21 3.16 7.93
N LEU A 125 -3.83 4.20 7.37
CA LEU A 125 -3.15 5.45 6.98
C LEU A 125 -2.61 6.22 8.19
N GLY A 126 -3.44 6.40 9.23
CA GLY A 126 -3.09 7.16 10.45
C GLY A 126 -1.98 6.52 11.29
N ASN A 127 -1.76 5.21 11.16
CA ASN A 127 -0.67 4.54 11.87
C ASN A 127 0.71 4.76 11.21
N ASN A 128 0.78 5.30 9.98
CA ASN A 128 2.05 5.56 9.28
C ASN A 128 2.46 7.05 9.27
N LEU A 129 1.99 7.86 10.22
CA LEU A 129 2.25 9.31 10.26
C LEU A 129 3.73 9.74 10.45
N GLU A 130 4.64 8.80 10.69
CA GLU A 130 6.10 9.05 10.65
C GLU A 130 6.59 9.27 9.21
N ASP A 131 5.85 8.77 8.22
CA ASP A 131 6.13 8.92 6.80
C ASP A 131 5.47 10.21 6.29
N ARG A 132 6.26 11.29 6.20
CA ARG A 132 5.81 12.63 5.75
C ARG A 132 5.38 12.68 4.27
N SER A 133 5.30 11.54 3.59
CA SER A 133 4.95 11.39 2.18
C SER A 133 3.45 11.19 1.92
N LEU A 134 2.62 11.06 2.97
CA LEU A 134 1.16 10.94 2.85
C LEU A 134 0.52 12.23 2.29
N SER A 135 0.62 12.39 0.98
CA SER A 135 -0.14 13.37 0.22
C SER A 135 -1.50 12.76 -0.12
N ILE A 136 -2.48 13.00 0.76
CA ILE A 136 -3.89 12.77 0.40
C ILE A 136 -4.27 13.92 -0.54
N LEU A 137 -3.97 13.76 -1.83
CA LEU A 137 -4.38 14.70 -2.87
C LEU A 137 -5.86 14.44 -3.18
N CYS A 138 -6.72 15.21 -2.51
CA CYS A 138 -8.13 15.31 -2.85
C CYS A 138 -8.27 16.16 -4.12
N PRO A 139 -8.72 15.62 -5.27
CA PRO A 139 -8.79 16.39 -6.52
C PRO A 139 -9.87 17.49 -6.52
N THR A 140 -10.75 17.51 -5.52
CA THR A 140 -11.96 18.36 -5.51
C THR A 140 -12.02 19.39 -4.38
N SER A 141 -11.00 19.51 -3.52
CA SER A 141 -10.95 20.65 -2.61
C SER A 141 -10.61 21.92 -3.39
N LYS A 142 -11.64 22.61 -3.91
CA LYS A 142 -11.57 24.07 -4.01
C LYS A 142 -11.03 24.55 -2.68
N VAL A 143 -9.86 25.17 -2.71
CA VAL A 143 -9.38 25.99 -1.60
C VAL A 143 -10.51 26.97 -1.30
N LEU A 144 -11.25 26.72 -0.22
CA LEU A 144 -12.11 27.72 0.39
C LEU A 144 -11.15 28.67 1.09
N SER A 145 -10.67 29.65 0.34
CA SER A 145 -10.09 30.87 0.90
C SER A 145 -11.25 31.83 1.14
N ASP A 146 -11.44 32.19 2.41
CA ASP A 146 -12.10 33.45 2.80
C ASP A 146 -11.30 34.65 2.26
#